data_AF-A0A952ST80-F1
#
_entry.id   AF-A0A952ST80-F1
#
_cell.length_a   1.000
_cell.length_b   1.000
_cell.length_c   1.000
_cell.angle_alpha   90.00
_cell.angle_beta   90.00
_cell.angle_gamma   90.00
#
_symmetry.space_group_name_H-M   'P 1'
#
loop_
_entity.id
_entity.type
_entity.pdbx_description
1 polymer ?
#
loop_
_entity_poly.entity_id
_entity_poly.type
_entity_poly.pdbx_seq_one_letter_code
_entity_poly.pdbx_strand_id
1 'polypeptide(L)' 'MNNQPEPISAERLIEAAEAILLAVTEIAETASGRYVEPTELLGSELQPQILCDFTREEVSQATVFLHRMGMLPAA' A
#
# COMPACT_ATOMS: atom_id res chain seq x y z
N MET A 1 17.35 -21.18 3.73
CA MET A 1 16.91 -20.23 4.77
C MET A 1 15.73 -19.47 4.19
N ASN A 2 14.54 -19.60 4.76
CA ASN A 2 13.36 -18.87 4.31
C ASN A 2 13.48 -17.43 4.82
N ASN A 3 13.94 -16.52 3.96
CA ASN A 3 14.01 -15.07 4.21
C ASN A 3 12.63 -14.40 4.07
N GLN A 4 11.59 -15.00 4.65
CA GLN A 4 10.29 -14.35 4.68
C GLN A 4 10.35 -13.26 5.77
N PRO A 5 10.05 -12.00 5.44
CA PRO A 5 9.99 -10.94 6.44
C PRO A 5 8.95 -11.31 7.50
N GLU A 6 9.23 -10.91 8.75
CA GLU A 6 8.29 -11.15 9.84
C GLU A 6 6.96 -10.44 9.53
N PRO A 7 5.81 -11.11 9.79
CA PRO A 7 4.51 -10.49 9.64
C PRO A 7 4.39 -9.27 10.55
N ILE A 8 3.87 -8.17 10.01
CA ILE A 8 3.52 -7.00 10.83
C ILE A 8 2.33 -7.34 11.75
N SER A 9 2.15 -6.56 12.84
CA SER A 9 1.01 -6.77 13.73
C SER A 9 -0.32 -6.51 13.01
N ALA A 10 -1.41 -7.07 13.55
CA ALA A 10 -2.74 -6.90 12.96
C ALA A 10 -3.17 -5.42 12.97
N GLU A 11 -2.87 -4.70 14.04
CA GLU A 11 -3.14 -3.27 14.17
C GLU A 11 -2.39 -2.49 13.10
N ARG A 12 -1.10 -2.80 12.92
CA ARG A 12 -0.27 -2.12 11.95
C ARG A 12 -0.66 -2.43 10.51
N LEU A 13 -1.13 -3.65 10.26
CA LEU A 13 -1.69 -4.05 8.97
C LEU A 13 -2.95 -3.25 8.62
N ILE A 14 -3.84 -3.05 9.59
CA ILE A 14 -5.07 -2.26 9.40
C ILE A 14 -4.72 -0.80 9.11
N GLU A 15 -3.85 -0.18 9.91
CA GLU A 15 -3.39 1.20 9.71
C GLU A 15 -2.78 1.39 8.30
N ALA A 16 -1.88 0.49 7.89
CA ALA A 16 -1.25 0.54 6.58
C ALA A 16 -2.26 0.32 5.45
N ALA A 17 -3.22 -0.59 5.64
CA ALA A 17 -4.27 -0.85 4.65
C ALA A 17 -5.19 0.36 4.45
N GLU A 18 -5.60 1.02 5.54
CA GLU A 18 -6.38 2.26 5.47
C GLU A 18 -5.62 3.38 4.76
N ALA A 19 -4.35 3.58 5.14
CA ALA A 19 -3.47 4.55 4.49
C ALA A 19 -3.30 4.29 2.99
N ILE A 20 -3.14 3.03 2.59
CA ILE A 20 -3.06 2.63 1.18
C ILE A 20 -4.34 2.98 0.43
N LEU A 21 -5.52 2.67 0.98
CA LEU A 21 -6.80 2.95 0.31
C LEU A 21 -7.02 4.46 0.10
N LEU A 22 -6.61 5.29 1.06
CA LEU A 22 -6.63 6.74 0.92
C LEU A 22 -5.62 7.20 -0.14
N ALA A 23 -4.39 6.69 -0.10
CA ALA A 23 -3.33 7.01 -1.04
C ALA A 23 -3.70 6.69 -2.49
N VAL A 24 -4.24 5.50 -2.77
CA VAL A 24 -4.63 5.11 -4.13
C VAL A 24 -5.80 5.95 -4.65
N THR A 25 -6.69 6.41 -3.76
CA THR A 25 -7.80 7.30 -4.13
C THR A 25 -7.27 8.68 -4.53
N GLU A 26 -6.38 9.26 -3.72
CA GLU A 26 -5.69 10.53 -4.02
C GLU A 26 -4.94 10.46 -5.36
N ILE A 27 -4.23 9.35 -5.61
CA ILE A 27 -3.51 9.16 -6.87
C ILE A 27 -4.44 8.94 -8.04
N ALA A 28 -5.54 8.21 -7.88
CA ALA A 28 -6.51 8.04 -8.96
C ALA A 28 -7.11 9.39 -9.40
N GLU A 29 -7.38 10.30 -8.47
CA GLU A 29 -7.88 11.65 -8.78
C GLU A 29 -6.87 12.47 -9.61
N THR A 30 -5.58 12.35 -9.31
CA THR A 30 -4.51 13.10 -10.00
C THR A 30 -4.04 12.42 -11.30
N ALA A 31 -4.13 11.09 -11.38
CA ALA A 31 -3.67 10.27 -12.51
C ALA A 31 -4.79 9.93 -13.52
N SER A 32 -5.86 10.73 -13.59
CA SER A 32 -6.99 10.53 -14.52
C SER A 32 -7.67 9.15 -14.37
N GLY A 33 -7.84 8.68 -13.14
CA GLY A 33 -8.47 7.41 -12.81
C GLY A 33 -7.55 6.19 -12.98
N ARG A 34 -6.26 6.39 -13.28
CA ARG A 34 -5.31 5.28 -13.39
C ARG A 34 -4.93 4.75 -12.01
N TYR A 35 -5.12 3.46 -11.82
CA TYR A 35 -4.57 2.73 -10.68
C TYR A 35 -3.04 2.63 -10.78
N VAL A 36 -2.36 2.91 -9.66
CA VAL A 36 -0.92 2.77 -9.49
C VAL A 36 -0.70 1.87 -8.29
N GLU A 37 0.22 0.91 -8.41
CA GLU A 37 0.48 -0.04 -7.34
C GLU A 37 1.08 0.68 -6.13
N PRO A 38 0.57 0.47 -4.89
CA PRO A 38 1.03 1.22 -3.71
C PRO A 38 2.53 1.12 -3.45
N THR A 39 3.14 -0.02 -3.77
CA THR A 39 4.58 -0.24 -3.61
C THR A 39 5.44 0.57 -4.60
N GLU A 40 4.88 0.97 -5.75
CA GLU A 40 5.52 1.85 -6.74
C GLU A 40 5.45 3.31 -6.32
N LEU A 41 4.47 3.69 -5.49
CA LEU A 41 4.35 5.06 -4.97
C LEU A 41 5.47 5.41 -3.99
N LEU A 42 6.00 4.43 -3.25
CA LEU A 42 7.04 4.64 -2.25
C LEU A 42 8.38 5.05 -2.88
N GLY A 43 8.79 6.27 -2.59
CA GLY A 43 9.99 6.93 -3.12
C GLY A 43 9.78 7.61 -4.46
N SER A 44 8.55 7.60 -5.00
CA SER A 44 8.22 8.30 -6.24
C SER A 44 7.95 9.79 -5.99
N GLU A 45 8.02 10.61 -7.05
CA GLU A 45 7.61 12.02 -6.99
C GLU A 45 6.11 12.20 -6.66
N LEU A 46 5.33 11.14 -6.83
CA LEU A 46 3.91 11.10 -6.56
C LEU A 46 3.59 10.45 -5.21
N GLN A 47 4.58 10.22 -4.34
CA GLN A 47 4.32 9.56 -3.05
C GLN A 47 3.32 10.37 -2.21
N PRO A 48 2.14 9.81 -1.87
CA PRO A 48 1.21 10.47 -0.96
C PRO A 48 1.82 10.59 0.44
N GLN A 49 1.59 11.74 1.08
CA GLN A 49 2.18 12.03 2.39
C GLN A 49 1.78 11.00 3.46
N ILE A 50 0.58 10.41 3.35
CA ILE A 50 0.08 9.40 4.29
C ILE A 50 0.89 8.11 4.27
N LEU A 51 1.63 7.82 3.19
CA LEU A 51 2.49 6.64 3.10
C LEU A 51 3.88 6.86 3.72
N CYS A 52 4.26 8.09 4.06
CA CYS A 52 5.55 8.40 4.66
C CYS A 52 5.74 7.81 6.07
N ASP A 53 4.64 7.51 6.76
CA ASP A 53 4.65 6.92 8.10
C ASP A 53 4.85 5.40 8.07
N PHE A 54 4.98 4.78 6.88
CA PHE A 54 5.06 3.34 6.71
C PHE A 54 6.35 2.92 6.00
N THR A 55 6.86 1.76 6.40
CA THR A 55 7.99 1.10 5.75
C THR A 55 7.57 0.43 4.44
N ARG A 56 8.55 0.12 3.59
CA ARG A 56 8.28 -0.62 2.34
C ARG A 56 7.71 -2.00 2.62
N GLU A 57 8.17 -2.66 3.68
CA GLU A 57 7.69 -3.95 4.14
C GLU A 57 6.23 -3.88 4.60
N GLU A 58 5.87 -2.87 5.39
CA GLU A 58 4.48 -2.65 5.84
C GLU A 58 3.53 -2.45 4.66
N VAL A 59 3.91 -1.56 3.73
CA VAL A 59 3.10 -1.29 2.54
C VAL A 59 2.99 -2.54 1.67
N SER A 60 4.05 -3.30 1.50
CA SER A 60 4.03 -4.55 0.73
C SER A 60 3.06 -5.59 1.34
N GLN A 61 3.15 -5.83 2.65
CA GLN A 61 2.28 -6.80 3.33
C GLN A 61 0.82 -6.36 3.31
N ALA A 62 0.54 -5.07 3.55
CA ALA A 62 -0.81 -4.52 3.51
C ALA A 62 -1.40 -4.52 2.09
N THR A 63 -0.59 -4.26 1.08
CA THR A 63 -1.00 -4.34 -0.34
C THR A 63 -1.41 -5.76 -0.71
N VAL A 64 -0.61 -6.78 -0.33
CA VAL A 64 -0.96 -8.19 -0.54
C VAL A 64 -2.25 -8.56 0.20
N PHE A 65 -2.43 -8.06 1.42
CA PHE A 65 -3.67 -8.25 2.18
C PHE A 65 -4.88 -7.67 1.43
N LEU A 66 -4.79 -6.44 0.93
CA LEU A 66 -5.87 -5.78 0.19
C LEU A 66 -6.19 -6.47 -1.15
N HIS A 67 -5.18 -6.98 -1.87
CA HIS A 67 -5.39 -7.82 -3.05
C HIS A 67 -6.20 -9.07 -2.71
N ARG A 68 -5.85 -9.77 -1.62
CA ARG A 68 -6.59 -10.97 -1.17
C ARG A 68 -8.01 -10.67 -0.74
N MET A 69 -8.26 -9.49 -0.20
CA MET A 69 -9.60 -9.01 0.17
C MET A 69 -10.42 -8.54 -1.04
N GLY A 70 -9.82 -8.42 -2.23
CA GLY A 70 -10.48 -7.90 -3.42
C GLY A 70 -10.72 -6.38 -3.38
N MET A 71 -9.99 -5.67 -2.51
CA MET A 71 -10.08 -4.21 -2.38
C MET A 71 -9.17 -3.48 -3.38
N LEU A 72 -8.11 -4.15 -3.86
CA LEU A 72 -7.26 -3.70 -4.95
C LEU A 72 -7.41 -4.65 -6.16
N PRO A 73 -7.18 -4.17 -7.40
CA PRO A 73 -7.20 -5.00 -8.59
C PRO A 73 -6.14 -6.10 -8.49
N ALA A 74 -6.44 -7.33 -8.92
CA ALA A 74 -5.49 -8.43 -8.83
C ALA A 74 -4.12 -8.07 -9.44
N ALA A 75 -3.06 -8.33 -8.66
CA ALA A 75 -1.66 -8.13 -9.03
C ALA A 75 -1.22 -9.01 -10.21
#